data_AF-A0A3D5Q3U7-F1
#
_entry.id   AF-A0A3D5Q3U7-F1
#
_cell.length_a   1.000
_cell.length_b   1.000
_cell.length_c   1.000
_cell.angle_alpha   90.00
_cell.angle_beta   90.00
_cell.angle_gamma   90.00
#
_symmetry.space_group_name_H-M   'P 1'
#
loop_
_entity.id
_entity.type
_entity.pdbx_description
1 polymer ?
#
loop_
_entity_poly.entity_id
_entity_poly.type
_entity_poly.pdbx_seq_one_letter_code
_entity_poly.pdbx_strand_id
1 'polypeptide(L)'
;MESQKQFKRRFSFEFFPPKTDKGKEKLQKVRDRLAEVNPDFFSVTFGAGGSTRDRTIETVLGLHKQGISTAPHLSCVGGTRDAIGELLDVYQKSGINRIVALRGDMPSGMGAAGELRYANELVEFIRERTGDTFNLEVAAYPEFHPQARNAEEDLKNFARKVQAGANSAITQYF
;
A
#
# COMPACT_ATOMS: atom_id res chain seq x y z
N MET A 1 -20.85 14.58 10.25
CA MET A 1 -21.82 14.50 9.13
C MET A 1 -22.81 13.39 9.42
N GLU A 2 -24.11 13.69 9.41
CA GLU A 2 -25.17 12.68 9.59
C GLU A 2 -25.04 11.50 8.63
N SER A 3 -24.63 11.76 7.38
CA SER A 3 -24.41 10.72 6.36
C SER A 3 -23.34 9.68 6.69
N GLN A 4 -22.46 9.95 7.66
CA GLN A 4 -21.42 9.03 8.10
C GLN A 4 -21.87 8.12 9.26
N LYS A 5 -22.95 8.47 9.97
CA LYS A 5 -23.42 7.70 11.15
C LYS A 5 -23.90 6.29 10.81
N GLN A 6 -24.28 6.05 9.55
CA GLN A 6 -24.70 4.73 9.08
C GLN A 6 -23.53 3.75 8.91
N PHE A 7 -22.28 4.23 8.87
CA PHE A 7 -21.11 3.38 8.67
C PHE A 7 -20.45 3.07 10.01
N LYS A 8 -20.07 1.80 10.19
CA LYS A 8 -19.25 1.39 11.34
C LYS A 8 -17.92 2.16 11.28
N ARG A 9 -17.55 2.79 12.40
CA ARG A 9 -16.25 3.47 12.51
C ARG A 9 -15.13 2.44 12.39
N ARG A 10 -14.17 2.72 11.51
CA ARG A 10 -12.99 1.88 11.25
C ARG A 10 -11.73 2.67 11.59
N PHE A 11 -10.72 1.98 12.09
CA PHE A 11 -9.39 2.54 12.33
C PHE A 11 -8.35 1.72 11.59
N SER A 12 -7.35 2.39 11.05
CA SER A 12 -6.14 1.78 10.52
C SER A 12 -4.97 2.71 10.77
N PHE A 13 -3.76 2.16 10.87
CA PHE A 13 -2.56 2.94 11.14
C PHE A 13 -1.43 2.55 10.18
N GLU A 14 -0.64 3.54 9.79
CA GLU A 14 0.50 3.35 8.89
C GLU A 14 1.81 3.45 9.66
N PHE A 15 2.73 2.53 9.37
CA PHE A 15 4.08 2.51 9.90
C PHE A 15 5.11 2.59 8.78
N PHE A 16 6.31 3.03 9.12
CA PHE A 16 7.48 2.89 8.26
C PHE A 16 8.37 1.75 8.77
N PRO A 17 9.05 1.02 7.88
CA PRO A 17 9.96 -0.05 8.28
C PRO A 17 11.14 0.53 9.06
N PRO A 18 11.40 0.07 10.30
CA PRO A 18 12.48 0.60 11.13
C PRO A 18 13.84 0.24 10.55
N LYS A 19 14.81 1.16 10.68
CA LYS A 19 16.18 0.97 10.18
C LYS A 19 17.12 0.32 11.20
N THR A 20 16.73 0.27 12.47
CA THR A 20 17.57 -0.16 13.60
C THR A 20 16.76 -1.02 14.57
N ASP A 21 17.45 -1.82 15.39
CA ASP A 21 16.80 -2.69 16.38
C ASP A 21 16.04 -1.90 17.45
N LYS A 22 16.61 -0.79 17.92
CA LYS A 22 15.89 0.16 18.79
C LYS A 22 14.60 0.69 18.13
N GLY A 23 14.63 0.88 16.80
CA GLY A 23 13.45 1.23 16.03
C GLY A 23 12.41 0.12 15.99
N LYS A 24 12.83 -1.14 15.84
CA LYS A 24 11.96 -2.32 15.91
C LYS A 24 11.28 -2.44 17.27
N GLU A 25 12.02 -2.28 18.36
CA GLU A 25 11.47 -2.27 19.73
C GLU A 25 10.44 -1.16 19.93
N LYS A 26 10.74 0.06 19.45
CA LYS A 26 9.82 1.19 19.54
C LYS A 26 8.55 0.94 18.72
N LEU A 27 8.69 0.42 17.50
CA LEU A 27 7.55 0.07 16.65
C LEU A 27 6.65 -0.94 17.36
N GLN A 28 7.21 -1.98 17.97
CA GLN A 28 6.44 -2.98 18.71
C GLN A 28 5.59 -2.34 19.83
N LYS A 29 6.21 -1.50 20.66
CA LYS A 29 5.52 -0.79 21.74
C LYS A 29 4.38 0.10 21.23
N VAL A 30 4.59 0.80 20.12
CA VAL A 30 3.56 1.65 19.51
C VAL A 30 2.44 0.80 18.91
N ARG A 31 2.78 -0.29 18.21
CA ARG A 31 1.80 -1.23 17.65
C ARG A 31 0.90 -1.78 18.74
N ASP A 32 1.45 -2.22 19.87
CA ASP A 32 0.67 -2.82 20.94
C ASP A 32 -0.34 -1.83 21.53
N ARG A 33 0.08 -0.58 21.74
CA ARG A 33 -0.82 0.49 22.17
C ARG A 33 -1.92 0.80 21.15
N LEU A 34 -1.60 0.81 19.86
CA LEU A 34 -2.58 1.07 18.80
C LEU A 34 -3.50 -0.13 18.56
N ALA A 35 -3.07 -1.35 18.90
CA ALA A 35 -3.90 -2.55 18.82
C ALA A 35 -5.07 -2.53 19.82
N GLU A 36 -4.96 -1.77 20.93
CA GLU A 36 -6.02 -1.63 21.94
C GLU A 36 -7.33 -1.06 21.38
N VAL A 37 -7.27 -0.31 20.27
CA VAL A 37 -8.48 0.22 19.61
C VAL A 37 -9.03 -0.70 18.52
N ASN A 38 -8.52 -1.93 18.42
CA ASN A 38 -8.92 -2.96 17.46
C ASN A 38 -8.99 -2.44 16.00
N PRO A 39 -7.86 -1.96 15.44
CA PRO A 39 -7.85 -1.47 14.07
C PRO A 39 -8.13 -2.60 13.09
N ASP A 40 -8.76 -2.25 11.97
CA ASP A 40 -9.05 -3.16 10.88
C ASP A 40 -7.78 -3.71 10.23
N PHE A 41 -6.76 -2.85 10.10
CA PHE A 41 -5.45 -3.24 9.60
C PHE A 41 -4.36 -2.23 9.98
N PHE A 42 -3.11 -2.67 9.88
CA PHE A 42 -1.94 -1.81 9.79
C PHE A 42 -1.42 -1.78 8.36
N SER A 43 -0.82 -0.68 7.91
CA SER A 43 -0.03 -0.63 6.69
C SER A 43 1.45 -0.39 7.00
N VAL A 44 2.34 -0.87 6.13
CA VAL A 44 3.77 -0.60 6.21
C VAL A 44 4.25 -0.01 4.90
N THR A 45 4.87 1.16 4.96
CA THR A 45 5.34 1.89 3.78
C THR A 45 6.47 1.16 3.06
N PHE A 46 6.57 1.43 1.76
CA PHE A 46 7.56 0.84 0.86
C PHE A 46 8.35 1.98 0.22
N GLY A 47 9.65 1.99 0.45
CA GLY A 47 10.54 3.03 -0.03
C GLY A 47 10.68 3.02 -1.55
N ALA A 48 10.85 4.21 -2.13
CA ALA A 48 10.99 4.42 -3.57
C ALA A 48 12.03 3.47 -4.19
N GLY A 49 11.69 2.92 -5.36
CA GLY A 49 12.53 1.98 -6.12
C GLY A 49 12.90 0.69 -5.37
N GLY A 50 12.17 0.31 -4.31
CA GLY A 50 12.48 -0.91 -3.55
C GLY A 50 13.62 -0.78 -2.54
N SER A 51 14.09 0.43 -2.24
CA SER A 51 15.20 0.70 -1.29
C SER A 51 15.00 0.17 0.13
N THR A 52 13.77 -0.21 0.49
CA THR A 52 13.43 -0.78 1.81
C THR A 52 12.68 -2.11 1.68
N ARG A 53 12.76 -2.79 0.51
CA ARG A 53 12.01 -4.02 0.22
C ARG A 53 12.11 -5.05 1.36
N ASP A 54 13.32 -5.48 1.70
CA ASP A 54 13.51 -6.54 2.70
C ASP A 54 13.01 -6.14 4.09
N ARG A 55 13.25 -4.90 4.50
CA ARG A 55 12.77 -4.38 5.79
C ARG A 55 11.25 -4.26 5.83
N THR A 56 10.63 -3.91 4.70
CA THR A 56 9.17 -3.86 4.58
C THR A 56 8.58 -5.25 4.74
N ILE A 57 9.14 -6.24 4.03
CA ILE A 57 8.72 -7.64 4.14
C ILE A 57 8.86 -8.13 5.59
N GLU A 58 10.03 -7.95 6.20
CA GLU A 58 10.28 -8.35 7.59
C GLU A 58 9.25 -7.74 8.54
N THR A 59 9.00 -6.44 8.40
CA THR A 59 8.05 -5.71 9.27
C THR A 59 6.62 -6.19 9.07
N VAL A 60 6.17 -6.31 7.82
CA VAL A 60 4.81 -6.76 7.48
C VAL A 60 4.55 -8.15 8.03
N LEU A 61 5.45 -9.09 7.75
CA LEU A 61 5.31 -10.48 8.20
C LEU A 61 5.39 -10.59 9.73
N GLY A 62 6.28 -9.82 10.36
CA GLY A 62 6.42 -9.79 11.82
C GLY A 62 5.18 -9.26 12.53
N LEU A 63 4.58 -8.18 12.03
CA LEU A 63 3.34 -7.61 12.58
C LEU A 63 2.13 -8.49 12.27
N HIS A 64 2.02 -9.05 11.07
CA HIS A 64 0.89 -9.87 10.67
C HIS A 64 0.73 -11.13 11.53
N LYS A 65 1.85 -11.78 11.88
CA LYS A 65 1.87 -12.95 12.78
C LYS A 65 1.29 -12.66 14.18
N GLN A 66 1.14 -11.40 14.55
CA GLN A 66 0.57 -10.97 15.84
C GLN A 66 -0.95 -10.76 15.79
N GLY A 67 -1.62 -11.19 14.71
CA GLY A 67 -3.07 -11.36 14.65
C GLY A 67 -3.87 -10.18 14.10
N ILE A 68 -3.22 -9.08 13.70
CA ILE A 68 -3.89 -7.96 13.01
C ILE A 68 -3.46 -7.96 11.54
N SER A 69 -4.43 -7.83 10.62
CA SER A 69 -4.16 -7.72 9.18
C SER A 69 -3.12 -6.62 8.94
N THR A 70 -2.06 -6.94 8.21
CA THR A 70 -0.99 -5.99 7.94
C THR A 70 -0.74 -5.94 6.43
N ALA A 71 -0.95 -4.78 5.83
CA ALA A 71 -0.84 -4.56 4.40
C ALA A 71 0.53 -3.96 4.03
N PRO A 72 1.30 -4.60 3.15
CA PRO A 72 2.44 -3.94 2.54
C PRO A 72 1.96 -2.84 1.60
N HIS A 73 2.66 -1.72 1.59
CA HIS A 73 2.69 -0.87 0.42
C HIS A 73 3.49 -1.58 -0.67
N LEU A 74 3.06 -1.41 -1.92
CA LEU A 74 3.71 -1.99 -3.08
C LEU A 74 3.74 -0.94 -4.19
N SER A 75 4.94 -0.53 -4.60
CA SER A 75 5.15 0.43 -5.68
C SER A 75 5.57 -0.25 -6.97
N CYS A 76 5.07 0.24 -8.11
CA CYS A 76 5.38 -0.32 -9.42
C CYS A 76 6.63 0.29 -10.08
N VAL A 77 6.97 1.54 -9.73
CA VAL A 77 8.15 2.23 -10.27
C VAL A 77 9.45 1.52 -9.87
N GLY A 78 10.30 1.26 -10.86
CA GLY A 78 11.61 0.64 -10.67
C GLY A 78 11.61 -0.88 -10.51
N GLY A 79 10.44 -1.53 -10.60
CA GLY A 79 10.29 -2.99 -10.58
C GLY A 79 9.93 -3.59 -11.94
N THR A 80 10.28 -4.85 -12.15
CA THR A 80 9.77 -5.70 -13.24
C THR A 80 8.51 -6.44 -12.78
N ARG A 81 7.66 -6.89 -13.72
CA ARG A 81 6.49 -7.72 -13.37
C ARG A 81 6.90 -8.99 -12.63
N ASP A 82 8.03 -9.61 -12.99
CA ASP A 82 8.56 -10.79 -12.31
C ASP A 82 8.91 -10.51 -10.84
N ALA A 83 9.67 -9.45 -10.57
CA ALA A 83 10.07 -9.09 -9.20
C ALA A 83 8.86 -8.74 -8.33
N ILE A 84 7.84 -8.09 -8.90
CA ILE A 84 6.57 -7.81 -8.22
C ILE A 84 5.82 -9.12 -7.99
N GLY A 85 5.77 -10.02 -8.98
CA GLY A 85 5.14 -11.34 -8.88
C GLY A 85 5.73 -12.20 -7.75
N GLU A 86 7.05 -12.30 -7.66
CA GLU A 86 7.72 -13.00 -6.56
C GLU A 86 7.30 -12.45 -5.19
N LEU A 87 7.16 -11.14 -5.09
CA LEU A 87 6.76 -10.48 -3.85
C LEU A 87 5.30 -10.78 -3.50
N LEU A 88 4.41 -10.81 -4.49
CA LEU A 88 3.02 -11.25 -4.32
C LEU A 88 2.95 -12.70 -3.83
N ASP A 89 3.81 -13.59 -4.35
CA ASP A 89 3.86 -14.99 -3.89
C ASP A 89 4.28 -15.10 -2.43
N VAL A 90 5.28 -14.31 -2.01
CA VAL A 90 5.71 -14.26 -0.60
C VAL A 90 4.57 -13.82 0.30
N TYR A 91 3.85 -12.77 -0.08
CA TYR A 91 2.72 -12.25 0.68
C TYR A 91 1.57 -13.24 0.76
N GLN A 92 1.17 -13.84 -0.36
CA GLN A 92 0.10 -14.83 -0.42
C GLN A 92 0.44 -16.07 0.44
N LYS A 93 1.65 -16.62 0.31
CA LYS A 93 2.11 -17.76 1.13
C LYS A 93 2.17 -17.44 2.62
N SER A 94 2.28 -16.17 2.97
CA SER A 94 2.32 -15.71 4.37
C SER A 94 0.95 -15.33 4.94
N GLY A 95 -0.13 -15.57 4.19
CA GLY A 95 -1.51 -15.25 4.63
C GLY A 95 -1.88 -13.77 4.51
N ILE A 96 -1.02 -12.93 3.90
CA ILE A 96 -1.35 -11.55 3.61
C ILE A 96 -2.45 -11.52 2.55
N ASN A 97 -3.49 -10.74 2.79
CA ASN A 97 -4.67 -10.64 1.93
C ASN A 97 -5.08 -9.19 1.64
N ARG A 98 -4.21 -8.21 1.94
CA ARG A 98 -4.44 -6.79 1.68
C ARG A 98 -3.15 -6.14 1.18
N ILE A 99 -3.23 -5.30 0.16
CA ILE A 99 -2.08 -4.56 -0.39
C ILE A 99 -2.48 -3.11 -0.63
N VAL A 100 -1.58 -2.18 -0.34
CA VAL A 100 -1.71 -0.77 -0.78
C VAL A 100 -0.91 -0.60 -2.07
N ALA A 101 -1.60 -0.57 -3.20
CA ALA A 101 -1.01 -0.50 -4.54
C ALA A 101 -0.76 0.97 -4.93
N LEU A 102 0.50 1.28 -5.20
CA LEU A 102 0.97 2.63 -5.46
C LEU A 102 1.80 2.66 -6.74
N ARG A 103 1.87 3.83 -7.36
CA ARG A 103 2.89 4.08 -8.40
C ARG A 103 4.27 4.09 -7.75
N GLY A 104 4.40 4.82 -6.65
CA GLY A 104 5.68 5.19 -6.05
C GLY A 104 6.27 6.46 -6.65
N ASP A 105 7.36 6.89 -6.04
CA ASP A 105 8.15 8.04 -6.49
C ASP A 105 9.33 7.58 -7.35
N MET A 106 9.67 8.41 -8.35
CA MET A 106 10.85 8.18 -9.18
C MET A 106 12.11 8.37 -8.33
N PRO A 107 13.01 7.37 -8.26
CA PRO A 107 14.31 7.53 -7.62
C PRO A 107 15.12 8.63 -8.34
N SER A 108 15.81 9.47 -7.57
CA SER A 108 16.72 10.48 -8.14
C SER A 108 17.79 9.80 -9.00
N GLY A 109 17.82 10.09 -10.29
CA GLY A 109 18.87 9.63 -11.21
C GLY A 109 18.63 8.29 -11.92
N MET A 110 17.47 7.64 -11.75
CA MET A 110 17.11 6.45 -12.54
C MET A 110 16.25 6.82 -13.76
N GLY A 111 16.69 6.39 -14.96
CA GLY A 111 16.06 6.72 -16.24
C GLY A 111 14.98 5.74 -16.73
N ALA A 112 14.73 4.64 -16.03
CA ALA A 112 13.73 3.65 -16.44
C ALA A 112 12.57 3.59 -15.44
N ALA A 113 11.35 3.85 -15.92
CA ALA A 113 10.12 3.87 -15.11
C ALA A 113 9.70 2.49 -14.54
N GLY A 114 10.41 1.41 -14.87
CA GLY A 114 9.93 0.04 -14.70
C GLY A 114 9.00 -0.39 -15.84
N GLU A 115 8.47 -1.61 -15.76
CA GLU A 115 7.51 -2.14 -16.75
C GLU A 115 6.09 -1.61 -16.55
N LEU A 116 5.77 -1.18 -15.32
CA LEU A 116 4.50 -0.61 -14.92
C LEU A 116 4.71 0.85 -14.53
N ARG A 117 4.05 1.76 -15.24
CA ARG A 117 4.19 3.22 -15.14
C ARG A 117 3.18 3.85 -14.19
N TYR A 118 2.02 3.22 -14.03
CA TYR A 118 0.92 3.77 -13.26
C TYR A 118 0.35 2.76 -12.26
N ALA A 119 -0.26 3.28 -11.19
CA ALA A 119 -0.84 2.44 -10.14
C ALA A 119 -2.00 1.56 -10.65
N ASN A 120 -2.76 1.99 -11.67
CA ASN A 120 -3.82 1.15 -12.25
C ASN A 120 -3.23 -0.10 -12.93
N GLU A 121 -2.09 0.02 -13.59
CA GLU A 121 -1.42 -1.11 -14.25
C GLU A 121 -0.89 -2.11 -13.22
N LEU A 122 -0.49 -1.64 -12.03
CA LEU A 122 -0.17 -2.51 -10.90
C LEU A 122 -1.42 -3.24 -10.37
N VAL A 123 -2.54 -2.54 -10.24
CA VAL A 123 -3.80 -3.14 -9.81
C VAL A 123 -4.24 -4.22 -10.82
N GLU A 124 -4.24 -3.90 -12.12
CA GLU A 124 -4.51 -4.84 -13.21
C GLU A 124 -3.59 -6.07 -13.11
N PHE A 125 -2.28 -5.86 -12.98
CA PHE A 125 -1.33 -6.97 -12.86
C PHE A 125 -1.59 -7.87 -11.66
N ILE A 126 -1.89 -7.30 -10.48
CA ILE A 126 -2.20 -8.08 -9.29
C ILE A 126 -3.49 -8.89 -9.51
N ARG A 127 -4.51 -8.29 -10.13
CA ARG A 127 -5.78 -8.96 -10.45
C ARG A 127 -5.58 -10.09 -11.46
N GLU A 128 -4.84 -9.86 -12.53
CA GLU A 128 -4.50 -10.88 -13.54
C GLU A 128 -3.79 -12.08 -12.90
N ARG A 129 -2.87 -11.83 -11.97
CA ARG A 129 -2.03 -12.88 -11.38
C ARG A 129 -2.70 -13.63 -10.23
N THR A 130 -3.53 -12.94 -9.45
CA THR A 130 -4.01 -13.46 -8.14
C THR A 130 -5.53 -13.43 -7.97
N GLY A 131 -6.27 -12.90 -8.96
CA GLY A 131 -7.71 -12.69 -8.86
C GLY A 131 -8.08 -11.82 -7.67
N ASP A 132 -9.05 -12.28 -6.89
CA ASP A 132 -9.58 -11.58 -5.71
C ASP A 132 -8.84 -11.92 -4.40
N THR A 133 -7.69 -12.60 -4.48
CA THR A 133 -6.90 -13.00 -3.30
C THR A 133 -6.58 -11.81 -2.39
N PHE A 134 -6.24 -10.65 -2.98
CA PHE A 134 -5.89 -9.45 -2.23
C PHE A 134 -7.01 -8.41 -2.26
N ASN A 135 -7.33 -7.84 -1.10
CA ASN A 135 -8.01 -6.56 -1.02
C ASN A 135 -7.04 -5.43 -1.38
N LEU A 136 -7.32 -4.69 -2.45
CA LEU A 136 -6.44 -3.64 -2.97
C LEU A 136 -6.92 -2.26 -2.54
N GLU A 137 -6.05 -1.57 -1.79
CA GLU A 137 -6.17 -0.14 -1.51
C GLU A 137 -5.37 0.66 -2.55
N VAL A 138 -5.89 1.80 -2.98
CA VAL A 138 -5.16 2.76 -3.82
C VAL A 138 -5.13 4.15 -3.20
N ALA A 139 -4.14 4.96 -3.55
CA ALA A 139 -4.10 6.36 -3.11
C ALA A 139 -5.22 7.19 -3.77
N ALA A 140 -5.77 8.17 -3.06
CA ALA A 140 -6.64 9.22 -3.58
C ALA A 140 -6.12 10.61 -3.12
N TYR A 141 -6.40 11.66 -3.87
CA TYR A 141 -5.93 13.01 -3.57
C TYR A 141 -7.14 13.95 -3.47
N PRO A 142 -7.54 14.38 -2.26
CA PRO A 142 -8.69 15.25 -2.07
C PRO A 142 -8.58 16.60 -2.80
N GLU A 143 -7.36 17.15 -2.89
CA GLU A 143 -7.08 18.34 -3.68
C GLU A 143 -6.88 17.94 -5.15
N PHE A 144 -5.73 17.35 -5.49
CA PHE A 144 -5.42 16.53 -6.68
C PHE A 144 -3.91 16.19 -6.63
N HIS A 145 -3.43 15.21 -7.39
CA HIS A 145 -1.99 14.88 -7.39
C HIS A 145 -1.13 16.04 -7.97
N PRO A 146 0.00 16.45 -7.36
CA PRO A 146 0.81 17.60 -7.83
C PRO A 146 1.35 17.50 -9.27
N GLN A 147 1.50 16.28 -9.79
CA GLN A 147 1.91 16.00 -11.17
C GLN A 147 0.73 15.84 -12.14
N ALA A 148 -0.51 15.90 -11.67
CA ALA A 148 -1.68 15.90 -12.56
C ALA A 148 -1.80 17.27 -13.24
N ARG A 149 -2.27 17.27 -14.49
CA ARG A 149 -2.47 18.50 -15.27
C ARG A 149 -3.52 19.42 -14.63
N ASN A 150 -4.56 18.83 -14.06
CA ASN A 150 -5.65 19.49 -13.34
C ASN A 150 -6.42 18.43 -12.52
N ALA A 151 -7.37 18.89 -11.71
CA ALA A 151 -8.19 18.01 -10.86
C ALA A 151 -9.08 17.04 -11.66
N GLU A 152 -9.56 17.42 -12.85
CA GLU A 152 -10.38 16.55 -13.69
C GLU A 152 -9.59 15.32 -14.18
N GLU A 153 -8.35 15.54 -14.64
CA GLU A 153 -7.46 14.46 -15.06
C GLU A 153 -7.04 13.58 -13.88
N ASP A 154 -6.82 14.14 -12.69
CA ASP A 154 -6.55 13.35 -11.48
C ASP A 154 -7.73 12.44 -11.13
N LEU A 155 -8.96 12.97 -11.18
CA LEU A 155 -10.17 12.19 -10.92
C LEU A 155 -10.38 11.08 -11.96
N LYS A 156 -10.11 11.35 -13.25
CA LYS A 156 -10.13 10.30 -14.29
C LYS A 156 -9.12 9.20 -14.01
N ASN A 157 -7.91 9.55 -13.57
CA ASN A 157 -6.89 8.57 -13.19
C ASN A 157 -7.26 7.80 -11.91
N PHE A 158 -7.94 8.45 -10.96
CA PHE A 158 -8.54 7.76 -9.82
C PHE A 158 -9.60 6.74 -10.28
N ALA A 159 -10.51 7.13 -11.16
CA ALA A 159 -11.52 6.24 -11.71
C ALA A 159 -10.90 5.03 -12.44
N ARG A 160 -9.81 5.22 -13.18
CA ARG A 160 -9.05 4.11 -13.80
C ARG A 160 -8.54 3.10 -12.78
N LYS A 161 -8.01 3.54 -11.64
CA LYS A 161 -7.57 2.64 -10.55
C LYS A 161 -8.73 1.84 -9.96
N VAL A 162 -9.91 2.45 -9.84
CA VAL A 162 -11.12 1.77 -9.37
C VAL A 162 -11.58 0.74 -10.41
N GLN A 163 -11.65 1.12 -11.69
CA GLN A 163 -12.03 0.24 -12.80
C GLN A 163 -11.07 -0.94 -12.97
N ALA A 164 -9.77 -0.74 -12.70
CA ALA A 164 -8.75 -1.78 -12.69
C ALA A 164 -9.00 -2.86 -11.62
N GLY A 165 -9.86 -2.60 -10.62
CA GLY A 165 -10.24 -3.57 -9.59
C GLY A 165 -9.78 -3.22 -8.18
N ALA A 166 -9.47 -1.95 -7.87
CA ALA A 166 -9.26 -1.52 -6.49
C ALA A 166 -10.53 -1.67 -5.65
N ASN A 167 -10.40 -2.10 -4.39
CA ASN A 167 -11.54 -2.29 -3.49
C ASN A 167 -11.86 -1.03 -2.69
N SER A 168 -10.85 -0.24 -2.36
CA SER A 168 -11.01 0.99 -1.58
C SER A 168 -9.81 1.93 -1.78
N ALA A 169 -9.90 3.12 -1.20
CA ALA A 169 -8.87 4.14 -1.34
C ALA A 169 -8.55 4.82 -0.02
N ILE A 170 -7.29 5.23 0.12
CA ILE A 170 -6.76 6.00 1.24
C ILE A 170 -6.33 7.37 0.70
N THR A 171 -6.83 8.44 1.30
CA THR A 171 -6.50 9.79 0.84
C THR A 171 -5.10 10.21 1.30
N GLN A 172 -4.47 11.12 0.56
CA GLN A 172 -3.42 11.96 1.11
C GLN A 172 -3.96 12.74 2.34
N TYR A 173 -3.06 13.16 3.24
CA TYR A 173 -3.44 14.04 4.35
C TYR A 173 -4.01 15.36 3.81
N PHE A 174 -4.93 15.96 4.58
CA PHE A 174 -5.61 17.23 4.30
C PHE A 174 -5.91 17.96 5.61
#